data_AF-A0A0S8DY41-F1
#
_entry.id   AF-A0A0S8DY41-F1
#
_cell.length_a   1.000
_cell.length_b   1.000
_cell.length_c   1.000
_cell.angle_alpha   90.00
_cell.angle_beta   90.00
_cell.angle_gamma   90.00
#
_symmetry.space_group_name_H-M   'P 1'
#
loop_
_entity.id
_entity.type
_entity.pdbx_description
1 polymer ?
#
loop_
_entity_poly.entity_id
_entity_poly.type
_entity_poly.pdbx_seq_one_letter_code
_entity_poly.pdbx_strand_id
1 'polypeptide(L)'
;MRKLISFAISLLFFSLSFNAYPQHITAASNKEEILKKAKLEERGGILLLQLSGTPYEMGYQHGVLLKDRIRDIFSNNILGYLTSEEQRR
;
A
#
# COMPACT_ATOMS: atom_id res chain seq x y z
N MET A 1 -25.65 -41.58 -23.72
CA MET A 1 -24.30 -41.05 -23.99
C MET A 1 -24.22 -39.52 -24.15
N ARG A 2 -25.18 -38.86 -24.84
CA ARG A 2 -25.18 -37.38 -25.01
C ARG A 2 -25.17 -36.56 -23.69
N LYS A 3 -25.86 -37.02 -22.64
CA LYS A 3 -25.92 -36.35 -21.33
C LYS A 3 -24.60 -36.41 -20.54
N LEU A 4 -23.80 -37.47 -20.71
CA LEU A 4 -22.48 -37.58 -20.06
C LEU A 4 -21.46 -36.61 -20.68
N ILE A 5 -21.53 -36.43 -22.00
CA ILE A 5 -20.62 -35.54 -22.73
C ILE A 5 -20.88 -34.08 -22.35
N SER A 6 -22.15 -33.66 -22.25
CA SER A 6 -22.48 -32.30 -21.77
C SER A 6 -22.02 -32.05 -20.33
N PHE A 7 -22.07 -33.07 -19.46
CA PHE A 7 -21.59 -32.94 -18.09
C PHE A 7 -20.07 -32.77 -18.04
N ALA A 8 -19.34 -33.53 -18.85
CA ALA A 8 -17.88 -33.42 -18.97
C ALA A 8 -17.44 -32.05 -19.54
N ILE A 9 -18.16 -31.51 -20.53
CA ILE A 9 -17.87 -30.18 -21.11
C ILE A 9 -18.16 -29.08 -20.09
N SER A 10 -19.25 -29.20 -19.33
CA SER A 10 -19.58 -28.23 -18.29
C SER A 10 -18.57 -28.25 -17.14
N LEU A 11 -18.06 -29.44 -16.77
CA LEU A 11 -16.98 -29.60 -15.78
C LEU A 11 -15.66 -29.01 -16.27
N LEU A 12 -15.35 -29.17 -17.56
CA LEU A 12 -14.16 -28.60 -18.19
C LEU A 12 -14.21 -27.07 -18.18
N PHE A 13 -15.35 -26.47 -18.55
CA PHE A 13 -15.55 -25.03 -18.48
C PHE A 13 -15.48 -24.48 -17.05
N PHE A 14 -16.02 -25.21 -16.07
CA PHE A 14 -15.95 -24.84 -14.67
C PHE A 14 -14.50 -24.85 -14.14
N SER A 15 -13.69 -25.83 -14.56
CA SER A 15 -12.28 -25.92 -14.17
C SER A 15 -11.38 -24.83 -14.79
N LEU A 16 -11.70 -24.34 -16.00
CA LEU A 16 -10.96 -23.23 -16.62
C LEU A 16 -11.15 -21.90 -15.88
N SER A 17 -12.33 -21.67 -15.29
CA SER A 17 -12.61 -20.44 -14.54
C SER A 17 -11.91 -20.37 -13.18
N PHE A 18 -11.44 -21.49 -12.63
CA PHE A 18 -10.78 -21.53 -11.32
C PHE A 18 -9.30 -21.12 -11.38
N ASN A 19 -8.63 -21.32 -12.51
CA ASN A 19 -7.20 -21.00 -12.71
C ASN A 19 -6.92 -19.53 -13.09
N ALA A 20 -7.98 -18.70 -13.22
CA ALA A 20 -7.84 -17.28 -13.57
C ALA A 20 -7.77 -16.34 -12.34
N TYR A 21 -7.85 -16.88 -11.12
CA TYR A 21 -7.57 -16.08 -9.92
C TYR A 21 -6.07 -16.11 -9.66
N PRO A 22 -5.36 -14.99 -9.76
CA PRO A 22 -3.94 -14.94 -9.42
C PRO A 22 -3.77 -15.25 -7.93
N GLN A 23 -3.39 -16.48 -7.62
CA GLN A 23 -3.17 -17.01 -6.27
C GLN A 23 -1.71 -16.82 -5.83
N HIS A 24 -1.04 -15.71 -6.15
CA HIS A 24 0.35 -15.50 -5.70
C HIS A 24 0.66 -14.00 -5.49
N ILE A 25 0.15 -13.41 -4.42
CA ILE A 25 0.72 -12.15 -3.90
C ILE A 25 0.95 -12.34 -2.39
N THR A 26 2.20 -12.57 -2.02
CA THR A 26 2.61 -12.51 -0.62
C THR A 26 2.55 -11.06 -0.13
N ALA A 27 2.13 -10.83 1.11
CA ALA A 27 1.95 -9.48 1.65
C ALA A 27 3.24 -8.61 1.60
N ALA A 28 4.42 -9.24 1.57
CA ALA A 28 5.71 -8.57 1.38
C ALA A 28 5.92 -8.12 -0.08
N SER A 29 5.63 -8.99 -1.05
CA SER A 29 5.69 -8.65 -2.49
C SER A 29 4.78 -7.47 -2.84
N ASN A 30 3.61 -7.39 -2.21
CA ASN A 30 2.66 -6.30 -2.44
C ASN A 30 3.22 -4.93 -2.01
N LYS A 31 3.89 -4.85 -0.85
CA LYS A 31 4.41 -3.58 -0.31
C LYS A 31 5.53 -2.98 -1.16
N GLU A 32 6.42 -3.80 -1.69
CA GLU A 32 7.48 -3.33 -2.59
C GLU A 32 6.92 -2.83 -3.91
N GLU A 33 5.92 -3.51 -4.48
CA GLU A 33 5.25 -3.07 -5.70
C GLU A 33 4.51 -1.74 -5.49
N ILE A 34 3.86 -1.59 -4.34
CA ILE A 34 3.24 -0.33 -3.92
C ILE A 34 4.29 0.79 -3.84
N LEU A 35 5.45 0.55 -3.23
CA LEU A 35 6.48 1.58 -3.06
C LEU A 35 7.19 1.95 -4.37
N LYS A 36 7.35 1.02 -5.31
CA LYS A 36 7.95 1.31 -6.63
C LYS A 36 7.17 2.36 -7.44
N LYS A 37 5.89 2.58 -7.11
CA LYS A 37 5.00 3.55 -7.78
C LYS A 37 5.09 4.97 -7.19
N ALA A 38 5.86 5.16 -6.12
CA ALA A 38 5.99 6.43 -5.41
C ALA A 38 7.44 6.90 -5.35
N LYS A 39 7.62 8.21 -5.16
CA LYS A 39 8.94 8.84 -5.10
C LYS A 39 8.94 10.04 -4.17
N LEU A 40 10.03 10.20 -3.42
CA LEU A 40 10.35 11.41 -2.70
C LEU A 40 11.64 11.98 -3.27
N GLU A 41 11.61 13.26 -3.66
CA GLU A 41 12.77 13.93 -4.21
C GLU A 41 12.84 15.38 -3.75
N GLU A 42 14.04 15.91 -3.62
CA GLU A 42 14.26 17.33 -3.34
C GLU A 42 14.65 18.05 -4.63
N ARG A 43 13.93 19.13 -4.94
CA ARG A 43 14.19 19.98 -6.11
C ARG A 43 14.19 21.44 -5.68
N GLY A 44 15.35 22.08 -5.70
CA GLY A 44 15.50 23.50 -5.36
C GLY A 44 15.07 23.83 -3.92
N GLY A 45 15.36 22.95 -2.96
CA GLY A 45 14.96 23.12 -1.56
C GLY A 45 13.49 22.78 -1.27
N ILE A 46 12.73 22.35 -2.28
CA ILE A 46 11.34 21.91 -2.12
C ILE A 46 11.29 20.39 -2.19
N LEU A 47 10.66 19.79 -1.20
CA LEU A 47 10.42 18.35 -1.14
C LEU A 47 9.18 18.00 -1.99
N LEU A 48 9.35 17.24 -3.07
CA LEU A 48 8.27 16.72 -3.90
C LEU A 48 7.99 15.26 -3.55
N LEU A 49 6.75 15.00 -3.13
CA LEU A 49 6.24 13.65 -2.89
C LEU A 49 5.26 13.28 -4.01
N GLN A 50 5.61 12.25 -4.77
CA GLN A 50 4.76 11.65 -5.78
C GLN A 50 4.17 10.33 -5.27
N LEU A 51 2.85 10.20 -5.34
CA LEU A 51 2.08 9.03 -4.89
C LEU A 51 1.23 8.49 -6.04
N SER A 52 0.92 7.19 -6.01
CA SER A 52 0.10 6.56 -7.04
C SER A 52 -0.57 5.28 -6.55
N GLY A 53 -1.80 5.02 -7.01
CA GLY A 53 -2.56 3.82 -6.66
C GLY A 53 -3.86 4.15 -5.94
N THR A 54 -4.38 3.17 -5.21
CA THR A 54 -5.57 3.29 -4.36
C THR A 54 -5.32 4.21 -3.16
N PRO A 55 -6.36 4.74 -2.50
CA PRO A 55 -6.20 5.59 -1.32
C PRO A 55 -5.36 4.95 -0.21
N TYR A 56 -5.52 3.64 0.01
CA TYR A 56 -4.72 2.92 1.00
C TYR A 56 -3.24 2.87 0.60
N GLU A 57 -2.94 2.54 -0.66
CA GLU A 57 -1.57 2.49 -1.17
C GLU A 57 -0.89 3.86 -1.08
N MET A 58 -1.59 4.93 -1.45
CA MET A 58 -1.08 6.30 -1.33
C MET A 58 -0.82 6.69 0.13
N GLY A 59 -1.71 6.32 1.06
CA GLY A 59 -1.48 6.54 2.50
C GLY A 59 -0.26 5.78 3.03
N TYR A 60 -0.08 4.53 2.61
CA TYR A 60 1.08 3.72 2.96
C TYR A 60 2.38 4.32 2.40
N GLN A 61 2.41 4.65 1.11
CA GLN A 61 3.54 5.31 0.45
C GLN A 61 3.92 6.61 1.15
N HIS A 62 2.94 7.46 1.45
CA HIS A 62 3.14 8.73 2.17
C HIS A 62 3.81 8.51 3.53
N GLY A 63 3.24 7.62 4.35
CA GLY A 63 3.77 7.33 5.68
C GLY A 63 5.19 6.75 5.64
N VAL A 64 5.47 5.85 4.70
CA VAL A 64 6.80 5.23 4.57
C VAL A 64 7.84 6.25 4.09
N LEU A 65 7.54 7.01 3.03
CA LEU A 65 8.50 7.94 2.43
C LEU A 65 8.81 9.14 3.34
N LEU A 66 7.84 9.61 4.13
CA LEU A 66 8.02 10.74 5.03
C LEU A 66 8.30 10.34 6.50
N LYS A 67 8.56 9.05 6.79
CA LYS A 67 8.62 8.54 8.17
C LYS A 67 9.53 9.37 9.09
N ASP A 68 10.71 9.75 8.57
CA ASP A 68 11.74 10.41 9.38
C ASP A 68 11.37 11.88 9.56
N ARG A 69 10.85 12.54 8.52
CA ARG A 69 10.35 13.90 8.62
C ARG A 69 9.16 14.03 9.57
N ILE A 70 8.23 13.08 9.52
CA ILE A 70 7.10 13.01 10.44
C ILE A 70 7.60 12.85 11.88
N ARG A 71 8.58 11.96 12.10
CA ARG A 71 9.20 11.76 13.42
C ARG A 71 9.87 13.04 13.95
N ASP A 72 10.61 13.75 13.10
CA ASP A 72 11.28 14.99 13.48
C ASP A 72 10.27 16.08 13.83
N ILE A 73 9.22 16.24 13.01
CA ILE A 73 8.16 17.22 13.29
C ILE A 73 7.48 16.89 14.61
N PHE A 74 7.11 15.63 14.81
CA PHE A 74 6.41 15.20 16.01
C PHE A 74 7.26 15.40 17.27
N SER A 75 8.53 14.99 17.23
CA SER A 75 9.41 15.08 18.40
C SER A 75 9.78 16.53 18.73
N ASN A 76 10.13 17.32 17.72
CA ASN A 76 10.66 18.66 17.94
C ASN A 76 9.59 19.74 18.12
N ASN A 77 8.40 19.53 17.55
CA ASN A 77 7.33 20.52 17.60
C ASN A 77 6.22 20.03 18.53
N ILE A 78 5.61 18.90 18.20
CA ILE A 78 4.36 18.49 18.85
C ILE A 78 4.59 18.05 20.30
N LEU A 79 5.54 17.14 20.53
CA LEU A 79 5.80 16.60 21.86
C LEU A 79 6.35 17.67 22.82
N GLY A 80 7.18 18.58 22.32
CA GLY A 80 7.67 19.73 23.08
C GLY A 80 6.53 20.61 23.59
N TYR A 81 5.53 20.92 22.75
CA TYR A 81 4.36 21.69 23.19
C TYR A 81 3.53 20.95 24.24
N LEU A 82 3.21 19.67 23.98
CA LEU A 82 2.37 18.88 24.86
C LEU A 82 2.99 18.70 26.27
N THR A 83 4.30 18.50 26.33
CA THR A 83 5.02 18.33 27.61
C THR A 83 5.20 19.64 28.37
N SER A 84 5.36 20.77 27.66
CA SER A 84 5.52 22.07 28.30
C SER A 84 4.26 22.61 29.00
N GLU A 85 3.07 22.23 28.53
CA GLU A 85 1.80 22.64 29.14
C GLU A 85 1.43 21.75 30.35
N GLU A 86 1.88 20.50 30.35
CA GLU A 86 1.69 19.58 31.48
C GLU A 86 2.54 20.00 32.70
N GLN A 87 3.74 20.57 32.49
CA GLN A 87 4.57 21.11 33.57
C GLN A 87 4.07 22.42 34.18
N ARG A 88 3.08 23.09 33.57
CA ARG A 88 2.47 24.33 34.10
C ARG A 88 1.25 24.07 35.00
N ARG A 89 0.78 22.82 35.08
CA ARG A 89 -0.32 22.40 35.96
C ARG A 89 0.24 21.76 37.22
#